data_AF-A0A0Q8FMI4-F1
#
_entry.id   AF-A0A0Q8FMI4-F1
#
_cell.length_a   1.000
_cell.length_b   1.000
_cell.length_c   1.000
_cell.angle_alpha   90.00
_cell.angle_beta   90.00
_cell.angle_gamma   90.00
#
_symmetry.space_group_name_H-M   'P 1'
#
loop_
_entity.id
_entity.type
_entity.pdbx_description
1 polymer ?
#
loop_
_entity_poly.entity_id
_entity_poly.type
_entity_poly.pdbx_seq_one_letter_code
_entity_poly.pdbx_strand_id
1 'polypeptide(L)'
;MSPAIQPLLASAATLAVAVGVWLLWRAWKRHPQPRGRLIAGGWALLLLAAVLLAPWAGGDRGVAIETLLAAVAATVFIVVSGRWASPKGKKARPIRATAMISGGADPAIGPATTPLRTVAAVLLALPVSLAASVGVGLVLAIWVPGSQADKLVTAAFGAPLVMAGAMVWTCADRRLLRTTAVLLAVTALCALAVVLRPH
;
A
#
# COMPACT_ATOMS: atom_id res chain seq x y z
N MET A 1 -5.56 -20.02 -29.82
CA MET A 1 -5.71 -20.85 -28.59
C MET A 1 -7.13 -21.36 -28.55
N SER A 2 -7.36 -22.64 -28.27
CA SER A 2 -8.73 -23.17 -28.15
C SER A 2 -9.50 -22.48 -27.03
N PRO A 3 -10.81 -22.20 -27.21
CA PRO A 3 -11.64 -21.50 -26.21
C PRO A 3 -11.69 -22.23 -24.85
N ALA A 4 -11.46 -23.55 -24.84
CA ALA A 4 -11.39 -24.34 -23.61
C ALA A 4 -10.12 -24.11 -22.76
N ILE A 5 -9.02 -23.61 -23.34
CA ILE A 5 -7.74 -23.41 -22.65
C ILE A 5 -7.75 -22.10 -21.83
N GLN A 6 -8.53 -21.12 -22.27
CA GLN A 6 -8.62 -19.81 -21.63
C GLN A 6 -9.14 -19.83 -20.17
N PRO A 7 -10.25 -20.51 -19.84
CA PRO A 7 -10.71 -20.58 -18.45
C PRO A 7 -9.76 -21.37 -17.54
N LEU A 8 -9.03 -22.35 -18.09
CA LEU A 8 -8.01 -23.10 -17.36
C LEU A 8 -6.82 -22.22 -16.98
N LEU A 9 -6.35 -21.36 -17.91
CA LEU A 9 -5.28 -20.42 -17.63
C LEU A 9 -5.70 -19.35 -16.61
N ALA A 10 -6.92 -18.82 -16.73
CA ALA A 10 -7.44 -17.82 -15.80
C ALA A 10 -7.60 -18.38 -14.37
N SER A 11 -8.12 -19.60 -14.23
CA SER A 11 -8.23 -20.27 -12.93
C SER A 11 -6.87 -20.63 -12.34
N ALA A 12 -5.92 -21.11 -13.16
CA ALA A 12 -4.55 -21.37 -12.74
C ALA A 12 -3.84 -20.09 -12.27
N ALA A 13 -3.99 -18.97 -12.99
CA ALA A 13 -3.45 -17.68 -12.59
C ALA A 13 -4.06 -17.19 -11.26
N THR A 14 -5.37 -17.32 -11.10
CA THR A 14 -6.06 -16.92 -9.84
C THR A 14 -5.55 -17.74 -8.65
N LEU A 15 -5.37 -19.06 -8.84
CA LEU A 15 -4.78 -19.93 -7.82
C LEU A 15 -3.32 -19.55 -7.52
N ALA A 16 -2.53 -19.25 -8.54
CA ALA A 16 -1.14 -18.80 -8.38
C ALA A 16 -1.07 -17.49 -7.57
N VAL A 17 -1.96 -16.53 -7.81
CA VAL A 17 -2.06 -15.31 -6.99
C VAL A 17 -2.39 -15.66 -5.54
N ALA A 18 -3.44 -16.45 -5.30
CA ALA A 18 -3.87 -16.81 -3.95
C ALA A 18 -2.76 -17.54 -3.16
N VAL A 19 -2.07 -18.50 -3.78
CA VAL A 19 -0.98 -19.25 -3.16
C VAL A 19 0.26 -18.37 -2.98
N GLY A 20 0.59 -17.50 -3.94
CA GLY A 20 1.70 -16.56 -3.83
C GLY A 20 1.54 -15.60 -2.66
N VAL A 21 0.36 -15.00 -2.53
CA VAL A 21 0.01 -14.12 -1.40
C VAL A 21 0.03 -14.90 -0.08
N TRP A 22 -0.50 -16.12 -0.04
CA TRP A 22 -0.45 -16.97 1.15
C TRP A 22 0.98 -17.30 1.59
N LEU A 23 1.88 -17.59 0.64
CA LEU A 23 3.29 -17.86 0.93
C LEU A 23 3.99 -16.64 1.53
N LEU A 24 3.75 -15.45 0.98
CA LEU A 24 4.27 -14.18 1.52
C LEU A 24 3.73 -13.92 2.92
N TRP A 25 2.42 -14.08 3.12
CA TRP A 25 1.80 -13.93 4.43
C TRP A 25 2.38 -14.92 5.46
N ARG A 26 2.58 -16.18 5.07
CA ARG A 26 3.19 -17.20 5.93
C ARG A 26 4.64 -16.89 6.25
N ALA A 27 5.39 -16.32 5.30
CA ALA A 27 6.76 -15.88 5.51
C ALA A 27 6.82 -14.75 6.56
N TRP A 28 5.85 -13.84 6.56
CA TRP A 28 5.81 -12.72 7.51
C TRP A 28 5.21 -13.06 8.88
N LYS A 29 4.26 -14.00 8.96
CA LYS A 29 3.65 -14.38 10.24
C LYS A 29 4.60 -15.09 11.22
N ARG A 30 5.75 -15.58 10.74
CA ARG A 30 6.75 -16.28 11.57
C ARG A 30 8.02 -15.43 11.69
N HIS A 31 8.15 -14.62 12.76
CA HIS A 31 9.43 -14.01 13.19
C HIS A 31 10.55 -15.08 13.39
N PRO A 32 11.87 -14.78 13.40
CA PRO A 32 12.63 -13.61 12.92
C PRO A 32 13.71 -13.99 11.86
N GLN A 33 13.63 -15.18 11.24
CA GLN A 33 14.67 -15.63 10.30
C GLN A 33 14.28 -15.33 8.85
N PRO A 34 15.18 -14.73 8.03
CA PRO A 34 14.91 -14.43 6.64
C PRO A 34 14.80 -15.73 5.84
N ARG A 35 13.57 -16.21 5.61
CA ARG A 35 13.31 -17.34 4.73
C ARG A 35 13.17 -16.84 3.30
N GLY A 36 14.30 -16.43 2.73
CA GLY A 36 14.39 -15.92 1.36
C GLY A 36 13.70 -16.82 0.34
N ARG A 37 13.69 -18.15 0.55
CA ARG A 37 12.97 -19.12 -0.28
C ARG A 37 11.45 -18.95 -0.32
N LEU A 38 10.80 -18.66 0.81
CA LEU A 38 9.34 -18.47 0.85
C LEU A 38 8.93 -17.14 0.22
N ILE A 39 9.74 -16.10 0.44
CA ILE A 39 9.54 -14.77 -0.15
C ILE A 39 9.75 -14.86 -1.67
N ALA A 40 10.87 -15.45 -2.09
CA ALA A 40 11.17 -15.66 -3.50
C ALA A 40 10.11 -16.55 -4.18
N GLY A 41 9.64 -17.62 -3.51
CA GLY A 41 8.58 -18.47 -4.03
C GLY A 41 7.24 -17.75 -4.19
N GLY A 42 6.88 -16.89 -3.23
CA GLY A 42 5.69 -16.05 -3.33
C GLY A 42 5.76 -15.06 -4.50
N TRP A 43 6.87 -14.36 -4.64
CA TRP A 43 7.10 -13.45 -5.77
C TRP A 43 7.16 -14.19 -7.12
N ALA A 44 7.81 -15.34 -7.18
CA ALA A 44 7.86 -16.17 -8.39
C ALA A 44 6.46 -16.63 -8.82
N LEU A 45 5.58 -16.96 -7.86
CA LEU A 45 4.19 -17.31 -8.16
C LEU A 45 3.37 -16.14 -8.69
N LEU A 46 3.59 -14.92 -8.17
CA LEU A 46 2.96 -13.71 -8.68
C LEU A 46 3.44 -13.43 -10.12
N LEU A 47 4.76 -13.47 -10.36
CA LEU A 47 5.31 -13.34 -11.71
C LEU A 47 4.78 -14.41 -12.67
N LEU A 48 4.62 -15.64 -12.21
CA LEU A 48 4.02 -16.72 -13.01
C LEU A 48 2.55 -16.41 -13.34
N ALA A 49 1.78 -15.88 -12.38
CA ALA A 49 0.41 -15.44 -12.61
C ALA A 49 0.33 -14.31 -13.65
N ALA A 50 1.25 -13.35 -13.60
CA ALA A 50 1.39 -12.28 -14.59
C ALA A 50 1.54 -12.84 -16.02
N VAL A 51 2.46 -13.80 -16.18
CA VAL A 51 2.75 -14.46 -17.46
C VAL A 51 1.55 -15.27 -17.96
N LEU A 52 0.83 -15.95 -17.07
CA LEU A 52 -0.36 -16.73 -17.41
C LEU A 52 -1.55 -15.84 -17.84
N LEU A 53 -1.64 -14.62 -17.30
CA LEU A 53 -2.69 -13.65 -17.64
C LEU A 53 -2.42 -12.87 -18.93
N ALA A 54 -1.15 -12.68 -19.30
CA ALA A 54 -0.73 -11.95 -20.49
C ALA A 54 -1.42 -12.40 -21.81
N PRO A 55 -1.50 -13.70 -22.15
CA PRO A 55 -2.15 -14.14 -23.39
C PRO A 55 -3.67 -14.01 -23.39
N TRP A 56 -4.31 -13.80 -22.22
CA TRP A 56 -5.76 -13.71 -22.10
C TRP A 56 -6.27 -12.27 -22.16
N ALA A 57 -5.60 -11.35 -21.47
CA ALA A 57 -6.05 -9.97 -21.34
C ALA A 57 -5.26 -8.99 -22.24
N GLY A 58 -4.11 -9.40 -22.78
CA GLY A 58 -3.09 -8.51 -23.31
C GLY A 58 -2.19 -7.97 -22.19
N GLY A 59 -0.98 -7.53 -22.52
CA GLY A 59 0.04 -7.13 -21.53
C GLY A 59 -0.47 -6.14 -20.48
N ASP A 60 -1.05 -5.03 -20.93
CA ASP A 60 -1.48 -3.95 -20.03
C ASP A 60 -2.66 -4.34 -19.13
N ARG A 61 -3.68 -5.01 -19.70
CA ARG A 61 -4.86 -5.43 -18.93
C ARG A 61 -4.55 -6.61 -18.01
N GLY A 62 -3.64 -7.49 -18.41
CA GLY A 62 -3.18 -8.62 -17.60
C GLY A 62 -2.54 -8.16 -16.30
N VAL A 63 -1.64 -7.17 -16.37
CA VAL A 63 -0.98 -6.58 -15.20
C VAL A 63 -1.99 -5.89 -14.29
N ALA A 64 -2.96 -5.16 -14.85
CA ALA A 64 -4.01 -4.51 -14.06
C ALA A 64 -4.88 -5.54 -13.31
N ILE A 65 -5.29 -6.63 -13.99
CA ILE A 65 -6.10 -7.70 -13.40
C ILE A 65 -5.30 -8.45 -12.31
N GLU A 66 -4.03 -8.77 -12.58
CA GLU A 66 -3.16 -9.44 -11.61
C GLU A 66 -2.98 -8.58 -10.35
N THR A 67 -2.69 -7.30 -10.52
CA THR A 67 -2.49 -6.36 -9.40
C THR A 67 -3.75 -6.26 -8.54
N LEU A 68 -4.92 -6.19 -9.18
CA LEU A 68 -6.20 -6.18 -8.49
C LEU A 68 -6.45 -7.50 -7.72
N LEU A 69 -6.22 -8.65 -8.37
CA LEU A 69 -6.37 -9.96 -7.74
C LEU A 69 -5.43 -10.12 -6.54
N ALA A 70 -4.17 -9.69 -6.66
CA ALA A 70 -3.19 -9.73 -5.58
C ALA A 70 -3.61 -8.85 -4.41
N ALA A 71 -4.09 -7.63 -4.68
CA ALA A 71 -4.60 -6.71 -3.66
C ALA A 71 -5.82 -7.27 -2.92
N VAL A 72 -6.79 -7.85 -3.67
CA VAL A 72 -7.98 -8.48 -3.09
C VAL A 72 -7.59 -9.69 -2.25
N ALA A 73 -6.76 -10.59 -2.78
CA ALA A 73 -6.28 -11.77 -2.05
C ALA A 73 -5.53 -11.38 -0.76
N ALA A 74 -4.63 -10.39 -0.84
CA ALA A 74 -3.90 -9.89 0.32
C ALA A 74 -4.84 -9.32 1.37
N THR A 75 -5.84 -8.52 0.96
CA THR A 75 -6.85 -7.94 1.84
C THR A 75 -7.65 -9.04 2.54
N VAL A 76 -8.16 -10.03 1.79
CA VAL A 76 -8.90 -11.17 2.36
C VAL A 76 -8.04 -11.94 3.36
N PHE A 77 -6.77 -12.23 3.01
CA PHE A 77 -5.86 -12.91 3.93
C PHE A 77 -5.60 -12.09 5.20
N ILE A 78 -5.36 -10.79 5.09
CA ILE A 78 -5.17 -9.91 6.26
C ILE A 78 -6.43 -9.89 7.12
N VAL A 79 -7.62 -9.80 6.51
CA VAL A 79 -8.89 -9.72 7.24
C VAL A 79 -9.26 -11.01 7.94
N VAL A 80 -9.15 -12.15 7.25
CA VAL A 80 -9.47 -13.46 7.82
C VAL A 80 -8.45 -13.88 8.87
N SER A 81 -7.17 -13.55 8.65
CA SER A 81 -6.10 -14.01 9.52
C SER A 81 -5.70 -13.03 10.63
N GLY A 82 -6.19 -11.80 10.53
CA GLY A 82 -6.01 -10.74 11.51
C GLY A 82 -6.64 -11.13 12.83
N ARG A 83 -5.84 -11.13 13.90
CA ARG A 83 -6.38 -11.17 15.25
C ARG A 83 -6.85 -9.76 15.59
N TRP A 84 -8.10 -9.45 15.27
CA TRP A 84 -8.79 -8.19 15.59
C TRP A 84 -9.09 -8.04 17.08
N ALA A 85 -8.19 -8.53 17.94
CA ALA A 85 -8.33 -8.40 19.37
C ALA A 85 -8.27 -6.92 19.72
N SER A 86 -9.42 -6.37 20.11
CA SER A 86 -9.48 -5.08 20.78
C SER A 86 -8.48 -5.13 21.95
N PRO A 87 -7.63 -4.10 22.16
CA PRO A 87 -6.65 -4.07 23.24
C PRO A 87 -7.33 -3.85 24.61
N LYS A 88 -8.33 -4.66 24.94
CA LYS A 88 -8.88 -4.79 26.29
C LYS A 88 -8.13 -5.93 26.96
N GLY A 89 -7.11 -5.58 27.75
CA GLY A 89 -6.72 -6.44 28.88
C GLY A 89 -5.33 -7.04 28.90
N LYS A 90 -4.45 -6.83 27.91
CA LYS A 90 -3.03 -7.21 28.05
C LYS A 90 -2.16 -5.97 27.89
N LYS A 91 -1.60 -5.53 29.04
CA LYS A 91 -0.62 -4.45 29.16
C LYS A 91 0.46 -4.65 28.11
N ALA A 92 0.34 -3.97 26.97
CA ALA A 92 1.41 -3.88 26.01
C ALA A 92 2.59 -3.29 26.78
N ARG A 93 3.68 -4.07 26.92
CA ARG A 93 4.91 -3.62 27.59
C ARG A 93 5.27 -2.26 26.99
N PRO A 94 5.23 -1.18 27.79
CA PRO A 94 5.55 0.12 27.24
C PRO A 94 7.02 0.10 26.87
N ILE A 95 7.33 0.42 25.61
CA ILE A 95 8.64 0.91 25.18
C ILE A 95 8.79 2.31 25.82
N ARG A 96 8.86 2.33 27.16
CA ARG A 96 8.84 3.55 27.99
C ARG A 96 10.19 4.28 27.95
N ALA A 97 11.23 3.64 27.41
CA ALA A 97 12.57 4.21 27.34
C ALA A 97 12.75 5.25 26.21
N THR A 98 11.92 5.25 25.16
CA THR A 98 12.08 6.19 24.03
C THR A 98 11.18 7.43 24.14
N ALA A 99 10.16 7.40 25.01
CA ALA A 99 9.24 8.53 25.21
C ALA A 99 9.82 9.67 26.06
N MET A 100 10.86 9.41 26.86
CA MET A 100 11.48 10.41 27.73
C MET A 100 12.43 11.37 26.98
N ILE A 101 12.87 11.00 25.77
CA ILE A 101 13.81 11.81 24.97
C ILE A 101 13.07 12.83 24.08
N SER A 102 11.79 12.61 23.75
CA SER A 102 11.03 13.47 22.83
C SER A 102 9.92 14.23 23.54
N GLY A 103 10.30 15.21 24.38
CA GLY A 103 9.35 16.14 25.02
C GLY A 103 8.45 16.80 23.96
N GLY A 104 7.16 16.48 24.02
CA GLY A 104 6.15 17.00 23.10
C GLY A 104 4.77 16.51 23.51
N ALA A 105 3.82 17.44 23.59
CA ALA A 105 2.48 17.30 24.17
C ALA A 105 1.54 16.39 23.37
N ASP A 106 1.84 15.09 23.32
CA ASP A 106 0.96 14.09 22.72
C ASP A 106 0.75 12.94 23.72
N PRO A 107 -0.48 12.74 24.26
CA PRO A 107 -0.74 11.63 25.16
C PRO A 107 -0.63 10.32 24.37
N ALA A 108 0.55 9.70 24.45
CA ALA A 108 0.89 8.49 23.72
C ALA A 108 0.05 7.28 24.17
N ILE A 109 -1.14 7.14 23.58
CA ILE A 109 -1.97 5.94 23.59
C ILE A 109 -1.80 5.26 22.21
N GLY A 110 -1.75 3.92 22.18
CA GLY A 110 -1.35 3.09 21.02
C GLY A 110 -2.17 3.27 19.72
N PRO A 111 -1.92 2.41 18.70
CA PRO A 111 -2.54 2.55 17.37
C PRO A 111 -4.07 2.64 17.46
N ALA A 112 -4.66 3.74 16.98
CA ALA A 112 -6.09 4.05 16.88
C ALA A 112 -7.06 3.20 17.75
N THR A 113 -6.93 3.26 19.08
CA THR A 113 -7.74 2.42 19.98
C THR A 113 -9.09 3.04 20.38
N THR A 114 -9.33 4.31 20.04
CA THR A 114 -10.56 5.03 20.40
C THR A 114 -11.29 5.52 19.14
N PRO A 115 -12.63 5.33 19.04
CA PRO A 115 -13.39 5.65 17.83
C PRO A 115 -13.30 7.13 17.45
N LEU A 116 -13.21 8.02 18.45
CA LEU A 116 -13.03 9.45 18.22
C LEU A 116 -11.68 9.78 17.58
N ARG A 117 -10.61 9.08 17.97
CA ARG A 117 -9.28 9.23 17.35
C ARG A 117 -9.27 8.61 15.96
N THR A 118 -9.99 7.52 15.72
CA THR A 118 -10.15 6.95 14.37
C THR A 118 -10.87 7.93 13.45
N VAL A 119 -11.95 8.56 13.91
CA VAL A 119 -12.66 9.60 13.14
C VAL A 119 -11.76 10.80 12.90
N ALA A 120 -11.10 11.35 13.92
CA ALA A 120 -10.15 12.45 13.75
C ALA A 120 -8.99 12.06 12.83
N ALA A 121 -8.51 10.82 12.92
CA ALA A 121 -7.45 10.32 12.07
C ALA A 121 -7.88 10.20 10.62
N VAL A 122 -9.06 9.66 10.35
CA VAL A 122 -9.63 9.64 9.00
C VAL A 122 -9.85 11.07 8.51
N LEU A 123 -10.44 11.95 9.32
CA LEU A 123 -10.73 13.33 8.92
C LEU A 123 -9.46 14.16 8.62
N LEU A 124 -8.34 13.91 9.30
CA LEU A 124 -7.07 14.58 9.03
C LEU A 124 -6.25 13.86 7.95
N ALA A 125 -6.28 12.53 7.93
CA ALA A 125 -5.53 11.73 6.97
C ALA A 125 -6.14 11.84 5.57
N LEU A 126 -7.47 11.88 5.43
CA LEU A 126 -8.13 11.94 4.12
C LEU A 126 -7.69 13.19 3.33
N PRO A 127 -7.81 14.42 3.87
CA PRO A 127 -7.48 15.63 3.13
C PRO A 127 -5.99 15.75 2.87
N VAL A 128 -5.16 15.36 3.85
CA VAL A 128 -3.71 15.49 3.75
C VAL A 128 -3.12 14.43 2.80
N SER A 129 -3.62 13.19 2.82
CA SER A 129 -3.22 12.16 1.85
C SER A 129 -3.72 12.49 0.44
N LEU A 130 -4.92 13.07 0.30
CA LEU A 130 -5.43 13.55 -0.97
C LEU A 130 -4.55 14.67 -1.53
N ALA A 131 -4.19 15.67 -0.72
CA ALA A 131 -3.33 16.77 -1.13
C ALA A 131 -1.93 16.28 -1.57
N ALA A 132 -1.33 15.38 -0.79
CA ALA A 132 -0.04 14.77 -1.14
C ALA A 132 -0.13 13.95 -2.44
N SER A 133 -1.20 13.18 -2.60
CA SER A 133 -1.47 12.37 -3.79
C SER A 133 -1.61 13.23 -5.05
N VAL A 134 -2.39 14.31 -4.98
CA VAL A 134 -2.56 15.26 -6.09
C VAL A 134 -1.23 15.92 -6.44
N GLY A 135 -0.47 16.37 -5.44
CA GLY A 135 0.85 16.96 -5.63
C GLY A 135 1.82 16.01 -6.34
N VAL A 136 1.89 14.75 -5.90
CA VAL A 136 2.73 13.74 -6.56
C VAL A 136 2.24 13.43 -7.98
N GLY A 137 0.92 13.32 -8.19
CA GLY A 137 0.34 13.11 -9.53
C GLY A 137 0.72 14.22 -10.51
N LEU A 138 0.67 15.48 -10.06
CA LEU A 138 1.11 16.63 -10.85
C LEU A 138 2.60 16.58 -11.17
N VAL A 139 3.45 16.28 -10.18
CA VAL A 139 4.90 16.12 -10.40
C VAL A 139 5.17 15.01 -11.42
N LEU A 140 4.48 13.88 -11.33
CA LEU A 140 4.58 12.79 -12.30
C LEU A 140 4.13 13.23 -13.70
N ALA A 141 3.00 13.92 -13.84
CA ALA A 141 2.52 14.42 -15.13
C ALA A 141 3.51 15.40 -15.80
N ILE A 142 4.23 16.17 -14.98
CA ILE A 142 5.12 17.25 -15.41
C ILE A 142 6.51 16.72 -15.76
N TRP A 143 7.09 15.89 -14.88
CA TRP A 143 8.50 15.50 -14.94
C TRP A 143 8.74 14.15 -15.63
N VAL A 144 7.71 13.32 -15.83
CA VAL A 144 7.88 12.05 -16.56
C VAL A 144 8.11 12.34 -18.05
N PRO A 145 9.20 11.84 -18.66
CA PRO A 145 9.42 11.94 -20.11
C PRO A 145 8.46 10.99 -20.85
N GLY A 146 7.91 11.42 -21.98
CA GLY A 146 6.99 10.60 -22.78
C GLY A 146 5.90 11.41 -23.47
N SER A 147 5.00 10.70 -24.16
CA SER A 147 3.83 11.30 -24.80
C SER A 147 2.84 11.87 -23.77
N GLN A 148 1.92 12.72 -24.21
CA GLN A 148 0.91 13.28 -23.31
C GLN A 148 0.00 12.20 -22.72
N ALA A 149 -0.25 11.11 -23.46
CA ALA A 149 -0.98 9.95 -22.97
C ALA A 149 -0.22 9.24 -21.84
N ASP A 150 1.08 9.00 -22.00
CA ASP A 150 1.89 8.30 -20.99
C ASP A 150 1.99 9.08 -19.68
N LYS A 151 2.10 10.41 -19.77
CA LYS A 151 2.10 11.32 -18.62
C LYS A 151 0.79 11.25 -17.84
N LEU A 152 -0.34 11.27 -18.55
CA LEU A 152 -1.67 11.18 -17.94
C LEU A 152 -1.89 9.82 -17.29
N VAL A 153 -1.49 8.73 -17.95
CA VAL A 153 -1.56 7.37 -17.40
C VAL A 153 -0.72 7.27 -16.12
N THR A 154 0.52 7.73 -16.17
CA THR A 154 1.44 7.65 -15.01
C THR A 154 0.92 8.47 -13.82
N ALA A 155 0.39 9.67 -14.07
CA ALA A 155 -0.22 10.49 -13.03
C ALA A 155 -1.50 9.85 -12.46
N ALA A 156 -2.35 9.30 -13.34
CA ALA A 156 -3.61 8.67 -12.95
C ALA A 156 -3.42 7.42 -12.08
N PHE A 157 -2.34 6.67 -12.27
CA PHE A 157 -2.01 5.52 -11.42
C PHE A 157 -1.15 5.89 -10.20
N GLY A 158 -0.21 6.82 -10.35
CA GLY A 158 0.69 7.23 -9.28
C GLY A 158 -0.03 7.93 -8.13
N ALA A 159 -0.99 8.82 -8.44
CA ALA A 159 -1.74 9.53 -7.41
C ALA A 159 -2.51 8.57 -6.47
N PRO A 160 -3.36 7.65 -6.94
CA PRO A 160 -4.04 6.68 -6.07
C PRO A 160 -3.12 5.79 -5.25
N LEU A 161 -1.95 5.39 -5.80
CA LEU A 161 -0.97 4.59 -5.07
C LEU A 161 -0.38 5.36 -3.88
N VAL A 162 -0.02 6.63 -4.09
CA VAL A 162 0.47 7.52 -3.02
C VAL A 162 -0.63 7.73 -1.98
N MET A 163 -1.88 7.94 -2.41
CA MET A 163 -3.01 8.10 -1.50
C MET A 163 -3.21 6.86 -0.63
N ALA A 164 -3.24 5.67 -1.24
CA ALA A 164 -3.40 4.40 -0.54
C ALA A 164 -2.24 4.13 0.44
N GLY A 165 -1.00 4.37 0.01
CA GLY A 165 0.18 4.23 0.86
C GLY A 165 0.15 5.20 2.05
N ALA A 166 -0.21 6.46 1.82
CA ALA A 166 -0.38 7.46 2.86
C ALA A 166 -1.48 7.05 3.86
N MET A 167 -2.62 6.56 3.38
CA MET A 167 -3.69 6.05 4.24
C MET A 167 -3.23 4.89 5.11
N VAL A 168 -2.59 3.87 4.51
CA VAL A 168 -2.07 2.72 5.27
C VAL A 168 -1.05 3.17 6.32
N TRP A 169 -0.16 4.09 5.97
CA TRP A 169 0.80 4.64 6.93
C TRP A 169 0.09 5.40 8.05
N THR A 170 -0.86 6.28 7.75
CA THR A 170 -1.61 7.02 8.80
C THR A 170 -2.36 6.09 9.75
N CYS A 171 -2.89 4.97 9.27
CA CYS A 171 -3.54 3.96 10.09
C CYS A 171 -2.53 3.13 10.93
N ALA A 172 -1.32 2.91 10.43
CA ALA A 172 -0.28 2.13 11.11
C ALA A 172 0.53 2.95 12.13
N ASP A 173 0.65 4.27 11.94
CA ASP A 173 1.46 5.12 12.79
C ASP A 173 0.78 5.40 14.15
N ARG A 174 1.59 5.46 15.21
CA ARG A 174 1.12 5.78 16.56
C ARG A 174 1.05 7.28 16.80
N ARG A 175 1.75 8.09 15.99
CA ARG A 175 1.82 9.54 16.13
C ARG A 175 1.27 10.22 14.88
N LEU A 176 -0.03 10.50 14.92
CA LEU A 176 -0.75 11.06 13.78
C LEU A 176 -0.15 12.38 13.28
N LEU A 177 0.31 13.22 14.22
CA LEU A 177 0.95 14.51 13.93
C LEU A 177 2.26 14.37 13.13
N ARG A 178 3.00 13.27 13.34
CA ARG A 178 4.22 13.01 12.56
C ARG A 178 3.86 12.68 11.13
N THR A 179 2.87 11.82 10.93
CA THR A 179 2.46 11.40 9.58
C THR A 179 1.86 12.57 8.81
N THR A 180 1.03 13.40 9.45
CA THR A 180 0.46 14.59 8.80
C THR A 180 1.53 15.63 8.48
N ALA A 181 2.51 15.86 9.37
CA ALA A 181 3.63 16.76 9.08
C ALA A 181 4.49 16.26 7.90
N VAL A 182 4.76 14.96 7.83
CA VAL A 182 5.51 14.37 6.70
C VAL A 182 4.73 14.52 5.39
N LEU A 183 3.43 14.23 5.39
CA LEU A 183 2.60 14.37 4.19
C LEU A 183 2.45 15.84 3.76
N LEU A 184 2.39 16.78 4.70
CA LEU A 184 2.43 18.21 4.39
C LEU A 184 3.78 18.60 3.78
N ALA A 185 4.89 18.10 4.31
CA ALA A 185 6.22 18.35 3.74
C ALA A 185 6.33 17.78 2.32
N VAL A 186 5.82 16.57 2.07
CA VAL A 186 5.76 15.97 0.73
C VAL A 186 4.91 16.83 -0.21
N THR A 187 3.74 17.29 0.24
CA THR A 187 2.87 18.18 -0.54
C THR A 187 3.61 19.48 -0.90
N ALA A 188 4.28 20.11 0.06
CA ALA A 188 5.03 21.34 -0.14
C ALA A 188 6.22 21.15 -1.10
N LEU A 189 6.96 20.05 -0.97
CA LEU A 189 8.05 19.69 -1.88
C LEU A 189 7.54 19.46 -3.31
N CYS A 190 6.39 18.78 -3.46
CA CYS A 190 5.78 18.57 -4.77
C CYS A 190 5.34 19.90 -5.38
N ALA A 191 4.69 20.77 -4.61
CA ALA A 191 4.30 22.10 -5.07
C ALA A 191 5.52 22.92 -5.51
N LEU A 192 6.61 22.88 -4.74
CA LEU A 192 7.86 23.54 -5.09
C LEU A 192 8.46 22.96 -6.39
N ALA A 193 8.45 21.64 -6.56
CA ALA A 193 8.94 20.98 -7.77
C ALA A 193 8.11 21.31 -9.02
N VAL A 194 6.82 21.60 -8.86
CA VAL A 194 5.97 22.11 -9.95
C VAL A 194 6.37 23.54 -10.33
N VAL A 195 6.58 24.40 -9.34
CA VAL A 195 6.95 25.81 -9.55
C VAL A 195 8.36 25.96 -10.14
N LEU A 196 9.31 25.13 -9.72
CA LEU A 196 10.71 25.18 -10.17
C LEU A 196 10.94 24.56 -11.56
N ARG A 197 9.89 24.07 -12.25
CA ARG A 197 10.05 23.48 -13.58
C ARG A 197 10.51 24.57 -14.56
N PRO A 198 11.68 24.44 -15.19
CA PRO A 198 12.08 25.36 -16.26
C PRO A 198 11.11 25.22 -17.45
N HIS A 199 10.63 26.35 -17.95
CA HIS A 199 9.78 26.44 -19.14
C HIS A 199 10.52 26.02 -20.40
#